data_AF-A0A6J4T0P9-F1
#
_entry.id   AF-A0A6J4T0P9-F1
#
_cell.length_a   1.000
_cell.length_b   1.000
_cell.length_c   1.000
_cell.angle_alpha   90.00
_cell.angle_beta   90.00
_cell.angle_gamma   90.00
#
_symmetry.space_group_name_H-M   'P 1'
#
loop_
_entity.id
_entity.type
_entity.pdbx_description
1 polymer ?
#
loop_
_entity_poly.entity_id
_entity_poly.type
_entity_poly.pdbx_seq_one_letter_code
_entity_poly.pdbx_strand_id
1 'polypeptide(L)' 'MAEGDARRVDWPDEPGIFDLTPEEERRRDEHALAEVRAGRYISNEAVMRWLASWGTDNPLPRPQVGD' A
#
# COMPACT_ATOMS: atom_id res chain seq x y z
N MET A 1 27.95 -20.74 -27.41
CA MET A 1 27.72 -19.49 -26.65
C MET A 1 26.47 -18.86 -27.23
N ALA A 2 25.30 -19.19 -26.69
CA ALA A 2 24.05 -18.55 -27.08
C ALA A 2 23.72 -17.51 -26.01
N GLU A 3 23.67 -16.27 -26.43
CA GLU A 3 23.40 -15.08 -25.62
C GLU A 3 21.99 -15.20 -25.03
N GLY A 4 21.89 -15.10 -23.70
CA GLY A 4 20.63 -15.24 -22.98
C GLY A 4 19.66 -14.13 -23.36
N ASP A 5 18.45 -14.52 -23.74
CA ASP A 5 17.30 -13.66 -23.96
C ASP A 5 16.95 -12.90 -22.67
N ALA A 6 17.57 -11.74 -22.49
CA ALA A 6 17.14 -10.73 -21.55
C ALA A 6 15.87 -10.11 -22.11
N ARG A 7 14.71 -10.71 -21.81
CA ARG A 7 13.41 -10.10 -22.06
C ARG A 7 13.39 -8.72 -21.39
N ARG A 8 13.61 -7.67 -22.19
CA ARG A 8 13.39 -6.28 -21.80
C ARG A 8 11.90 -6.18 -21.49
N VAL A 9 11.56 -6.02 -20.20
CA VAL A 9 10.20 -5.69 -19.80
C VAL A 9 9.95 -4.27 -20.30
N ASP A 10 9.18 -4.16 -21.37
CA ASP A 10 8.56 -2.92 -21.81
C ASP A 10 7.44 -2.57 -20.83
N TRP A 11 7.82 -2.01 -19.68
CA TRP A 11 6.84 -1.42 -18.78
C TRP A 11 6.08 -0.33 -19.57
N PRO A 12 4.74 -0.34 -19.58
CA PRO A 12 3.98 0.66 -20.32
C PRO A 12 4.33 2.05 -19.79
N ASP A 13 4.30 3.06 -20.69
CA ASP A 13 4.46 4.49 -20.34
C ASP A 13 3.21 5.04 -19.60
N GLU A 14 2.73 4.28 -18.61
CA GLU A 14 1.67 4.69 -17.71
C GLU A 14 2.27 5.49 -16.56
N PRO A 15 1.60 6.58 -16.11
CA PRO A 15 2.05 7.34 -14.96
C PRO A 15 2.12 6.43 -13.73
N GLY A 16 3.24 6.49 -13.02
CA GLY A 16 3.43 5.79 -11.77
C GLY A 16 2.47 6.28 -10.70
N ILE A 17 2.29 5.48 -9.64
CA ILE A 17 1.43 5.84 -8.50
C ILE A 17 1.83 7.16 -7.81
N PHE A 18 3.06 7.61 -8.02
CA PHE A 18 3.65 8.84 -7.49
C PHE A 18 3.75 9.98 -8.52
N ASP A 19 3.37 9.76 -9.78
CA ASP A 19 3.40 10.78 -10.84
C ASP A 19 2.15 11.66 -10.76
N LEU A 20 1.98 12.33 -9.61
CA LEU A 20 0.85 13.20 -9.31
C LEU A 20 1.25 14.66 -9.52
N THR A 21 0.31 15.46 -10.02
CA THR A 21 0.41 16.91 -9.90
C THR A 21 0.27 17.32 -8.43
N PRO A 22 0.80 18.49 -8.03
CA PRO A 22 0.63 18.99 -6.65
C PRO A 22 -0.83 19.11 -6.20
N GLU A 23 -1.75 19.38 -7.13
CA GLU A 23 -3.19 19.47 -6.85
C GLU A 23 -3.80 18.08 -6.58
N GLU A 24 -3.39 17.06 -7.33
CA GLU A 24 -3.81 15.68 -7.11
C GLU A 24 -3.28 15.13 -5.78
N GLU A 25 -2.03 15.45 -5.44
CA GLU A 25 -1.44 15.12 -4.13
C GLU A 25 -2.26 15.75 -2.99
N ARG A 26 -2.50 17.07 -3.06
CA ARG A 26 -3.31 17.79 -2.06
C ARG A 26 -4.71 17.18 -1.90
N ARG A 27 -5.38 16.85 -3.00
CA ARG A 27 -6.71 16.23 -2.96
C ARG A 27 -6.69 14.84 -2.31
N ARG A 28 -5.65 14.04 -2.56
CA ARG A 28 -5.49 12.71 -1.93
C ARG A 28 -5.27 12.83 -0.43
N ASP A 29 -4.47 13.80 0.01
CA ASP A 29 -4.24 14.06 1.43
C ASP A 29 -5.50 14.55 2.14
N GLU A 30 -6.23 15.50 1.55
CA GLU A 30 -7.51 15.98 2.09
C GLU A 30 -8.52 14.84 2.24
N HIS A 31 -8.60 13.94 1.26
CA HIS A 31 -9.43 12.74 1.33
C HIS A 31 -8.97 11.80 2.46
N ALA A 32 -7.67 11.48 2.53
CA ALA A 32 -7.12 10.61 3.57
C ALA A 32 -7.40 11.16 4.99
N LEU A 33 -7.26 12.48 5.19
CA LEU A 33 -7.60 13.13 6.46
C LEU A 33 -9.10 13.06 6.77
N ALA A 34 -9.98 13.15 5.77
CA ALA A 34 -11.42 12.98 5.96
C ALA A 34 -11.78 11.56 6.40
N GLU A 35 -11.14 10.53 5.82
CA GLU A 35 -11.31 9.13 6.25
C GLU A 35 -10.86 8.93 7.71
N VAL A 36 -9.72 9.50 8.10
CA VAL A 36 -9.23 9.45 9.49
C VAL A 36 -10.23 10.11 10.45
N ARG A 37 -10.74 11.30 10.10
CA ARG A 37 -11.77 12.00 10.91
C ARG A 37 -13.08 11.21 11.01
N ALA A 38 -13.42 10.45 9.98
CA ALA A 38 -14.60 9.59 9.96
C ALA A 38 -14.38 8.23 10.65
N GLY A 39 -13.20 7.98 11.24
CA GLY A 39 -12.85 6.71 11.87
C GLY A 39 -12.65 5.55 10.89
N ARG A 40 -12.49 5.85 9.59
CA ARG A 40 -12.27 4.85 8.53
C ARG A 40 -10.79 4.59 8.32
N TYR A 41 -10.13 4.07 9.35
CA TYR A 41 -8.74 3.66 9.29
C TYR A 41 -8.52 2.36 10.07
N ILE A 42 -7.40 1.70 9.78
CA ILE A 42 -6.90 0.56 10.55
C ILE A 42 -5.85 1.10 11.51
N SER A 43 -5.92 0.78 12.79
CA SER A 43 -4.90 1.26 13.72
C SER A 43 -3.52 0.67 13.39
N ASN A 44 -2.47 1.48 13.57
CA ASN A 44 -1.09 1.00 13.45
C ASN A 44 -0.84 -0.18 14.41
N GLU A 45 -1.39 -0.15 15.62
CA GLU A 45 -1.28 -1.24 16.58
C GLU A 45 -1.82 -2.56 16.03
N ALA A 46 -3.01 -2.55 15.41
CA ALA A 46 -3.58 -3.74 14.79
C ALA A 46 -2.71 -4.27 13.64
N VAL A 47 -2.17 -3.37 12.81
CA VAL A 47 -1.23 -3.74 11.74
C VAL A 47 0.03 -4.39 12.32
N MET A 48 0.63 -3.82 13.36
CA MET A 48 1.86 -4.34 13.95
C MET A 48 1.65 -5.69 14.63
N ARG A 49 0.52 -5.90 15.33
CA ARG A 49 0.16 -7.22 15.88
C ARG A 49 0.03 -8.27 14.78
N TRP A 50 -0.63 -7.91 13.68
CA TRP A 50 -0.79 -8.78 12.53
C TRP A 50 0.55 -9.14 11.89
N LEU A 51 1.41 -8.16 11.61
CA LEU A 51 2.74 -8.39 11.04
C LEU A 51 3.62 -9.27 11.94
N ALA A 52 3.59 -9.03 13.26
CA ALA A 52 4.35 -9.83 14.22
C ALA A 52 3.93 -11.31 14.23
N SER A 53 2.68 -11.62 13.90
CA SER A 53 2.17 -12.99 13.88
C SER A 53 2.68 -13.83 12.70
N TRP A 54 3.13 -13.20 11.61
CA TRP A 54 3.52 -13.91 10.38
C TRP A 54 4.71 -14.86 10.54
N GLY A 55 5.58 -14.58 11.52
CA GLY A 55 6.73 -15.42 11.84
C GLY A 55 6.44 -16.53 12.87
N THR A 56 5.17 -16.82 13.14
CA THR A 56 4.75 -17.77 14.18
C THR A 56 3.89 -18.89 13.60
N ASP A 57 3.71 -19.98 14.35
CA ASP A 57 2.84 -21.09 13.95
C ASP A 57 1.34 -20.71 13.90
N ASN A 58 0.97 -19.51 14.38
CA ASN A 58 -0.41 -19.03 14.41
C ASN A 58 -0.52 -17.59 13.86
N PRO A 59 -0.50 -17.41 12.53
CA PRO A 59 -0.69 -16.10 11.93
C PRO A 59 -2.11 -15.56 12.23
N LEU A 60 -2.17 -14.30 12.61
CA LEU A 60 -3.42 -13.57 12.87
C LEU A 60 -4.11 -13.20 11.55
N PRO A 61 -5.45 -13.04 11.56
CA PRO A 61 -6.15 -12.48 10.40
C PRO A 61 -5.70 -11.05 10.13
N ARG A 62 -5.78 -10.63 8.86
CA ARG A 62 -5.54 -9.25 8.46
C ARG A 62 -6.55 -8.32 9.16
N PRO A 63 -6.09 -7.21 9.75
CA PRO A 63 -6.97 -6.27 10.42
C PRO A 63 -7.90 -5.55 9.44
N GLN A 64 -9.04 -5.11 9.95
CA GLN A 64 -10.10 -4.40 9.25
C GLN A 64 -10.23 -2.98 9.79
N VAL A 65 -11.00 -2.14 9.07
CA VAL A 65 -11.30 -0.78 9.52
C VAL A 65 -11.98 -0.84 10.89
N GLY A 66 -11.43 -0.07 11.84
CA GLY A 66 -11.91 -0.03 13.23
C GLY A 66 -11.17 -0.96 14.21
N ASP A 67 -10.26 -1.82 13.74
CA ASP A 67 -9.39 -2.65 14.59
C ASP A 67 -8.20 -1.89 15.23
#